data_AF-A0A1B7WGU5-F1
#
_entry.id   AF-A0A1B7WGU5-F1
#
_cell.length_a   1.000
_cell.length_b   1.000
_cell.length_c   1.000
_cell.angle_alpha   90.00
_cell.angle_beta   90.00
_cell.angle_gamma   90.00
#
_symmetry.space_group_name_H-M   'P 1'
#
loop_
_entity.id
_entity.type
_entity.pdbx_description
1 polymer ?
#
loop_
_entity_poly.entity_id
_entity_poly.type
_entity_poly.pdbx_seq_one_letter_code
_entity_poly.pdbx_strand_id
1 'polypeptide(L)'
;MAFFMIWVGCWLPLVAILTITRNWQIHKSLQPEQKVPLLVSLYLLVPFILWGFQWLNLGSFSDYGLVGKVSIFPSLLIGFGLGVFILVIVFFGQIRLGWCYLEKPNIKLIPSSFLTIFLVAWFVGGIEELVFRGFLL
;
A
#
# COMPACT_ATOMS: atom_id res chain seq x y z
N MET A 1 -1.44 14.56 -13.89
CA MET A 1 -0.08 15.08 -13.59
C MET A 1 -0.01 16.05 -12.42
N ALA A 2 -0.90 17.06 -12.31
CA ALA A 2 -0.88 18.00 -11.18
C ALA A 2 -0.96 17.32 -9.79
N PHE A 3 -1.82 16.30 -9.66
CA PHE A 3 -1.92 15.49 -8.44
C PHE A 3 -0.57 14.89 -8.01
N PHE A 4 0.14 14.21 -8.91
CA PHE A 4 1.44 13.58 -8.60
C PHE A 4 2.51 14.60 -8.21
N MET A 5 2.53 15.77 -8.85
CA MET A 5 3.47 16.83 -8.49
C MET A 5 3.21 17.38 -7.08
N ILE A 6 1.94 17.60 -6.73
CA ILE A 6 1.55 18.02 -5.37
C ILE A 6 1.84 16.91 -4.37
N TRP A 7 1.54 15.66 -4.71
CA TRP A 7 1.77 14.52 -3.84
C TRP A 7 3.24 14.33 -3.50
N VAL A 8 4.12 14.29 -4.50
CA VAL A 8 5.57 14.21 -4.31
C VAL A 8 6.10 15.48 -3.63
N GLY A 9 5.62 16.66 -4.03
CA GLY A 9 6.03 17.94 -3.47
C GLY A 9 5.69 18.08 -1.98
N CYS A 10 4.52 17.62 -1.54
CA CYS A 10 4.11 17.61 -0.13
C CYS A 10 4.80 16.50 0.67
N TRP A 11 5.12 15.37 0.03
CA TRP A 11 5.77 14.25 0.71
C TRP A 11 7.27 14.47 0.95
N LEU A 12 7.98 15.10 0.02
CA LEU A 12 9.43 15.34 0.11
C LEU A 12 9.86 16.06 1.42
N PRO A 13 9.21 17.16 1.86
CA PRO A 13 9.51 17.80 3.13
C PRO A 13 9.29 16.88 4.33
N LEU A 14 8.22 16.08 4.31
CA LEU A 14 7.92 15.14 5.40
C LEU A 14 8.97 14.05 5.50
N VAL A 15 9.40 13.50 4.36
CA VAL A 15 10.53 12.56 4.32
C VAL A 15 11.78 13.22 4.88
N ALA A 16 12.12 14.44 4.45
CA ALA A 16 13.29 15.14 4.97
C ALA A 16 13.26 15.24 6.51
N ILE A 17 12.13 15.65 7.09
CA ILE A 17 11.96 15.71 8.56
C ILE A 17 12.10 14.31 9.20
N LEU A 18 11.46 13.29 8.64
CA LEU A 18 11.53 11.91 9.15
C LEU A 18 12.94 11.33 9.08
N THR A 19 13.69 11.67 8.03
CA THR A 19 15.07 11.20 7.85
C THR A 19 16.04 11.88 8.82
N ILE A 20 15.84 13.17 9.10
CA ILE A 20 16.61 13.93 10.09
C ILE A 20 16.32 13.40 11.51
N THR A 21 15.05 13.31 11.89
CA THR A 21 14.64 12.85 13.24
C THR A 21 15.08 11.43 13.53
N ARG A 22 15.13 10.57 12.51
CA ARG A 22 15.52 9.16 12.65
C ARG A 22 16.99 8.88 12.31
N ASN A 23 17.81 9.94 12.10
CA ASN A 23 19.23 9.86 11.77
C ASN A 23 19.52 8.86 10.62
N TRP A 24 18.63 8.81 9.63
CA TRP A 24 18.74 7.85 8.55
C TRP A 24 19.91 8.22 7.64
N GLN A 25 20.88 7.30 7.53
CA GLN A 25 21.98 7.44 6.59
C GLN A 25 21.54 6.92 5.23
N ILE A 26 21.53 7.81 4.22
CA ILE A 26 21.14 7.53 2.82
C ILE A 26 21.89 6.32 2.22
N HIS A 27 23.06 5.98 2.77
CA HIS A 27 23.91 4.88 2.32
C HIS A 27 23.57 3.51 2.93
N LYS A 28 22.63 3.42 3.88
CA LYS A 28 22.22 2.14 4.49
C LYS A 28 20.85 1.70 3.97
N SER A 29 20.75 0.42 3.61
CA SER A 29 19.48 -0.21 3.27
C SER A 29 18.46 0.03 4.36
N LEU A 30 17.28 0.53 3.98
CA LEU A 30 16.18 0.78 4.90
C LEU A 30 15.81 -0.52 5.63
N GLN A 31 15.93 -0.52 6.95
CA GLN A 31 15.43 -1.63 7.75
C GLN A 31 13.90 -1.70 7.65
N PRO A 32 13.28 -2.89 7.76
CA PRO A 32 11.83 -3.05 7.65
C PRO A 32 11.04 -2.12 8.59
N GLU A 33 11.56 -1.87 9.79
CA GLU A 33 10.96 -0.99 10.80
C GLU A 33 10.98 0.49 10.37
N GLN A 34 11.85 0.84 9.43
CA GLN A 34 11.96 2.18 8.86
C GLN A 34 11.11 2.37 7.60
N LYS A 35 10.91 1.30 6.81
CA LYS A 35 10.11 1.33 5.59
C LYS A 35 8.64 1.58 5.85
N VAL A 36 8.06 0.88 6.84
CA VAL A 36 6.61 0.93 7.09
C VAL A 36 6.15 2.36 7.43
N PRO A 37 6.78 3.09 8.36
CA PRO A 37 6.35 4.47 8.65
C PRO A 37 6.49 5.43 7.46
N LEU A 38 7.52 5.26 6.63
CA LEU A 38 7.73 6.09 5.44
C LEU A 38 6.62 5.85 4.42
N LEU A 39 6.28 4.59 4.17
CA LEU A 39 5.21 4.20 3.26
C LEU A 39 3.85 4.69 3.79
N VAL A 40 3.55 4.46 5.07
CA VAL A 40 2.32 4.99 5.69
C VAL A 40 2.24 6.50 5.52
N SER A 41 3.30 7.26 5.77
CA SER A 41 3.29 8.72 5.59
C SER A 41 2.98 9.17 4.15
N LEU A 42 3.51 8.44 3.15
CA LEU A 42 3.27 8.72 1.74
C LEU A 42 1.80 8.50 1.37
N TYR A 43 1.26 7.34 1.74
CA TYR A 43 -0.09 6.93 1.38
C TYR A 43 -1.16 7.67 2.19
N LEU A 44 -0.86 8.07 3.43
CA LEU A 44 -1.75 8.89 4.25
C LEU A 44 -1.97 10.28 3.66
N LEU A 45 -1.03 10.79 2.88
CA LEU A 45 -1.11 12.11 2.28
C LEU A 45 -2.13 12.18 1.13
N VAL A 46 -2.38 11.05 0.47
CA VAL A 46 -3.33 10.94 -0.65
C VAL A 46 -4.76 11.37 -0.27
N PRO A 47 -5.42 10.81 0.76
CA PRO A 47 -6.79 11.20 1.10
C PRO A 47 -6.88 12.68 1.50
N PHE A 48 -5.84 13.26 2.12
CA PHE A 48 -5.80 14.70 2.42
C PHE A 48 -5.73 15.55 1.16
N ILE A 49 -4.92 15.16 0.18
CA ILE A 49 -4.88 15.86 -1.12
C ILE A 49 -6.23 15.75 -1.81
N LEU A 50 -6.79 14.53 -1.91
CA LEU A 50 -8.09 14.31 -2.56
C LEU A 50 -9.21 15.13 -1.91
N TRP A 51 -9.21 15.22 -0.58
CA TRP A 51 -10.13 16.09 0.15
C TRP A 51 -9.96 17.56 -0.25
N GLY A 52 -8.71 18.04 -0.35
CA GLY A 52 -8.42 19.39 -0.81
C GLY A 52 -8.93 19.67 -2.22
N PHE A 53 -8.76 18.71 -3.14
CA PHE A 53 -9.31 18.81 -4.50
C PHE A 53 -10.84 18.86 -4.53
N GLN A 54 -11.51 18.08 -3.69
CA GLN A 54 -12.97 18.14 -3.56
C GLN A 54 -13.43 19.50 -3.02
N TRP A 55 -12.76 20.05 -2.01
CA TRP A 55 -13.12 21.36 -1.46
C TRP A 55 -12.99 22.47 -2.52
N LEU A 56 -12.03 22.33 -3.42
CA LEU A 56 -11.83 23.24 -4.56
C LEU A 56 -12.78 22.97 -5.75
N ASN A 57 -13.75 22.05 -5.61
CA ASN A 57 -14.67 21.61 -6.68
C ASN A 57 -13.95 21.10 -7.96
N LEU A 58 -12.75 20.54 -7.82
CA LEU A 58 -11.94 20.04 -8.94
C LEU A 58 -12.25 18.58 -9.31
N GLY A 59 -13.23 17.94 -8.66
CA GLY A 59 -13.69 16.57 -8.95
C GLY A 59 -14.37 15.91 -7.75
N SER A 60 -15.12 14.83 -7.99
CA SER A 60 -15.81 14.02 -6.98
C SER A 60 -15.07 12.70 -6.71
N PHE A 61 -15.16 12.14 -5.50
CA PHE A 61 -14.68 10.78 -5.18
C PHE A 61 -15.25 9.70 -6.12
N SER A 62 -16.44 9.93 -6.70
CA SER A 62 -17.05 9.03 -7.69
C SER A 62 -16.26 8.99 -9.00
N ASP A 63 -15.63 10.10 -9.40
CA ASP A 63 -14.85 10.18 -10.64
C ASP A 63 -13.54 9.40 -10.49
N TYR A 64 -13.03 9.29 -9.26
CA TYR A 64 -11.82 8.53 -8.92
C TYR A 64 -12.08 7.03 -8.65
N GLY A 65 -13.24 6.50 -9.05
CA GLY A 65 -13.51 5.07 -9.01
C GLY A 65 -14.04 4.53 -7.67
N LEU A 66 -14.31 5.40 -6.69
CA LEU A 66 -14.94 5.05 -5.41
C LEU A 66 -16.46 4.88 -5.59
N VAL A 67 -16.84 3.95 -6.46
CA VAL A 67 -18.24 3.63 -6.73
C VAL A 67 -18.65 2.51 -5.79
N GLY A 68 -19.52 2.80 -4.81
CA GLY A 68 -20.03 1.85 -3.81
C GLY A 68 -20.96 0.78 -4.38
N LYS A 69 -20.58 0.11 -5.48
CA LYS A 69 -21.34 -0.97 -6.08
C LYS A 69 -20.95 -2.31 -5.44
N VAL A 70 -21.95 -2.99 -4.91
CA VAL A 70 -21.82 -4.34 -4.31
C VAL A 70 -21.28 -5.37 -5.33
N SER A 71 -21.40 -5.09 -6.63
CA SER A 71 -20.83 -5.91 -7.71
C SER A 71 -19.30 -5.97 -7.74
N ILE A 72 -18.59 -5.19 -6.91
CA ILE A 72 -17.12 -5.20 -6.81
C ILE A 72 -16.63 -6.36 -5.91
N PHE A 73 -17.48 -6.88 -5.00
CA PHE A 73 -17.08 -7.96 -4.10
C PHE A 73 -16.68 -9.27 -4.83
N PRO A 74 -17.43 -9.75 -5.85
CA PRO A 74 -17.05 -10.94 -6.59
C PRO A 74 -15.72 -10.78 -7.33
N SER A 75 -15.48 -9.64 -7.99
CA SER A 75 -14.23 -9.39 -8.70
C SER A 75 -13.04 -9.30 -7.75
N LEU A 76 -13.23 -8.67 -6.58
CA LEU A 76 -12.23 -8.61 -5.52
C LEU A 76 -11.88 -10.01 -4.98
N LEU A 77 -12.88 -10.88 -4.76
CA LEU A 77 -12.66 -12.27 -4.32
C LEU A 77 -11.93 -13.09 -5.38
N ILE A 78 -12.29 -12.95 -6.66
CA ILE A 78 -11.61 -13.65 -7.76
C ILE A 78 -10.15 -13.17 -7.86
N GLY A 79 -9.90 -11.85 -7.82
CA GLY A 79 -8.56 -11.28 -7.86
C GLY A 79 -7.70 -11.75 -6.68
N PHE A 80 -8.26 -11.73 -5.47
CA PHE A 80 -7.59 -12.25 -4.27
C PHE A 80 -7.27 -13.76 -4.41
N GLY A 81 -8.25 -14.57 -4.84
CA GLY A 81 -8.09 -16.00 -5.04
C GLY A 81 -7.00 -16.33 -6.05
N LEU A 82 -6.97 -15.62 -7.19
CA LEU A 82 -5.92 -15.75 -8.20
C LEU A 82 -4.55 -15.36 -7.65
N GLY A 83 -4.46 -14.27 -6.89
CA GLY A 83 -3.21 -13.84 -6.25
C GLY A 83 -2.65 -14.91 -5.31
N VAL A 84 -3.49 -15.44 -4.41
CA VAL A 84 -3.10 -16.54 -3.51
C VAL A 84 -2.70 -17.78 -4.29
N PHE A 85 -3.46 -18.15 -5.32
CA PHE A 85 -3.19 -19.32 -6.15
C PHE A 85 -1.82 -19.23 -6.85
N ILE A 86 -1.49 -18.07 -7.42
CA ILE A 86 -0.19 -17.84 -8.06
C ILE A 86 0.95 -17.91 -7.04
N LEU A 87 0.78 -17.32 -5.85
CA LEU A 87 1.78 -17.42 -4.79
C LEU A 87 2.04 -18.88 -4.40
N VAL A 88 0.98 -19.69 -4.25
CA VAL A 88 1.11 -21.13 -3.95
C VAL A 88 1.94 -21.84 -5.03
N ILE A 89 1.69 -21.57 -6.31
CA ILE A 89 2.45 -22.17 -7.42
C ILE A 89 3.93 -21.76 -7.34
N VAL A 90 4.21 -20.47 -7.15
CA VAL A 90 5.59 -19.95 -7.10
C VAL A 90 6.36 -20.55 -5.93
N PHE A 91 5.79 -20.51 -4.72
CA PHE A 91 6.44 -21.07 -3.54
C PHE A 91 6.61 -22.59 -3.64
N PHE A 92 5.64 -23.30 -4.21
CA PHE A 92 5.77 -24.74 -4.45
C PHE A 92 6.96 -25.05 -5.38
N GLY A 93 7.14 -24.27 -6.45
CA GLY A 93 8.30 -24.37 -7.33
C GLY A 93 9.62 -24.09 -6.61
N GLN A 94 9.68 -23.02 -5.82
CA GLN A 94 10.87 -22.65 -5.04
C GLN A 94 11.27 -23.73 -4.02
N ILE A 95 10.30 -24.35 -3.35
CA ILE A 95 10.53 -25.45 -2.41
C ILE A 95 11.07 -26.69 -3.16
N ARG A 96 10.47 -27.02 -4.31
CA ARG A 96 10.92 -28.17 -5.14
C ARG A 96 12.34 -28.02 -5.65
N LEU A 97 12.76 -26.80 -5.98
CA LEU A 97 14.12 -26.48 -6.42
C LEU A 97 15.12 -26.33 -5.25
N GLY A 98 14.66 -26.46 -4.00
CA GLY A 98 15.51 -26.31 -2.81
C GLY A 98 15.94 -24.88 -2.52
N TRP A 99 15.28 -23.87 -3.11
CA TRP A 99 15.61 -22.45 -2.91
C TRP A 99 14.99 -21.87 -1.65
N CYS A 100 13.94 -22.50 -1.14
CA CYS A 100 13.22 -22.03 0.03
C CYS A 100 12.87 -23.23 0.92
N TYR A 101 12.93 -23.04 2.23
CA TYR A 101 12.53 -24.01 3.23
C TYR A 101 11.47 -23.40 4.13
N LEU A 102 10.51 -24.23 4.57
CA LEU A 102 9.54 -23.80 5.56
C LEU A 102 10.22 -23.69 6.92
N GLU A 103 10.49 -22.47 7.35
CA GLU A 103 10.81 -22.14 8.74
C GLU A 103 9.65 -22.53 9.67
N LYS A 104 9.96 -22.87 10.93
CA LYS A 104 8.92 -23.23 11.91
C LYS A 104 7.99 -22.03 12.11
N PRO A 105 6.66 -22.20 11.94
CA PRO A 105 5.75 -21.08 12.06
C PRO A 105 5.74 -20.57 13.50
N ASN A 106 5.98 -19.27 13.69
CA ASN A 106 5.82 -18.61 14.98
C ASN A 106 4.35 -18.26 15.20
N ILE A 107 3.54 -19.29 15.45
CA ILE A 107 2.06 -19.24 15.47
C ILE A 107 1.55 -18.21 16.52
N LYS A 108 2.33 -17.94 17.58
CA LYS A 108 1.98 -16.98 18.63
C LYS A 108 1.94 -15.52 18.14
N LEU A 109 2.75 -15.16 17.12
CA LEU A 109 2.77 -13.80 16.58
C LEU A 109 1.68 -13.53 15.53
N ILE A 110 1.06 -14.58 14.98
CA ILE A 110 0.07 -14.47 13.91
C ILE A 110 -1.12 -13.60 14.34
N PRO A 111 -1.80 -13.86 15.48
CA PRO A 111 -2.97 -13.08 15.86
C PRO A 111 -2.64 -11.60 16.12
N SER A 112 -1.50 -11.34 16.75
CA SER A 112 -1.05 -9.99 17.10
C SER A 112 -0.65 -9.17 15.88
N SER A 113 -0.16 -9.81 14.81
CA SER A 113 0.34 -9.12 13.61
C SER A 113 -0.68 -9.08 12.48
N PHE A 114 -1.63 -10.02 12.46
CA PHE A 114 -2.60 -10.18 11.38
C PHE A 114 -3.44 -8.92 11.17
N LEU A 115 -4.00 -8.35 12.25
CA LEU A 115 -4.82 -7.15 12.16
C LEU A 115 -4.03 -5.96 11.61
N THR A 116 -2.80 -5.76 12.07
CA THR A 116 -1.92 -4.68 11.60
C THR A 116 -1.60 -4.85 10.12
N ILE A 117 -1.20 -6.06 9.70
CA ILE A 117 -0.87 -6.35 8.30
C ILE A 117 -2.10 -6.18 7.41
N PHE A 118 -3.26 -6.67 7.85
CA PHE A 118 -4.51 -6.54 7.13
C PHE A 118 -4.91 -5.08 6.93
N LEU A 119 -4.86 -4.27 8.00
CA LEU A 119 -5.19 -2.84 7.93
C LEU A 119 -4.23 -2.09 7.00
N VAL A 120 -2.93 -2.35 7.10
CA VAL A 120 -1.93 -1.70 6.22
C VAL A 120 -2.14 -2.11 4.77
N ALA A 121 -2.30 -3.40 4.49
CA ALA A 121 -2.51 -3.90 3.14
C ALA A 121 -3.81 -3.37 2.51
N TRP A 122 -4.90 -3.35 3.29
CA TRP A 122 -6.18 -2.79 2.86
C TRP A 122 -6.08 -1.30 2.58
N PHE A 123 -5.42 -0.55 3.46
CA PHE A 123 -5.23 0.89 3.31
C PHE A 123 -4.40 1.22 2.07
N VAL A 124 -3.23 0.60 1.93
CA VAL A 124 -2.33 0.84 0.80
C VAL A 124 -2.99 0.45 -0.51
N GLY A 125 -3.55 -0.77 -0.60
CA GLY A 125 -4.22 -1.23 -1.82
C GLY A 125 -5.42 -0.38 -2.21
N GLY A 126 -6.21 0.09 -1.23
CA GLY A 126 -7.32 1.01 -1.48
C GLY A 126 -6.86 2.36 -2.04
N ILE A 127 -5.77 2.91 -1.51
CA ILE A 127 -5.19 4.16 -2.02
C ILE A 127 -4.58 3.97 -3.42
N GLU A 128 -3.89 2.86 -3.68
CA GLU A 128 -3.36 2.57 -5.02
C GLU A 128 -4.46 2.49 -6.06
N GLU A 129 -5.53 1.78 -5.77
CA GLU A 129 -6.69 1.69 -6.65
C GLU A 129 -7.29 3.08 -6.92
N LEU A 130 -7.48 3.90 -5.87
CA LEU A 130 -8.01 5.26 -6.03
C LEU A 130 -7.12 6.17 -6.87
N VAL A 131 -5.80 6.11 -6.67
CA VAL A 131 -4.85 6.97 -7.39
C VAL A 131 -4.69 6.51 -8.82
N PHE A 132 -4.43 5.23 -9.05
CA PHE A 132 -4.13 4.73 -10.38
C PHE A 132 -5.38 4.66 -11.25
N ARG A 133 -6.51 4.22 -10.71
CA ARG A 133 -7.77 4.21 -11.46
C ARG A 133 -8.36 5.59 -11.64
N GLY A 134 -8.12 6.51 -10.71
CA GLY A 134 -8.66 7.86 -10.79
C GLY A 134 -7.86 8.83 -11.66
N PHE A 135 -6.53 8.66 -11.79
CA PHE A 135 -5.67 9.63 -12.48
C PHE A 135 -4.85 9.10 -13.66
N LEU A 136 -4.71 7.77 -13.81
CA LEU A 136 -3.93 7.17 -14.91
C LEU A 136 -4.78 6.41 -15.94
N LEU A 137 -6.06 6.17 -15.63
CA LEU A 137 -7.05 5.55 -16.52
C LEU A 137 -8.06 6.60 -16.99
#